data_AF-A0A7V9VNZ4-F1
#
_entry.id   AF-A0A7V9VNZ4-F1
#
_cell.length_a   1.000
_cell.length_b   1.000
_cell.length_c   1.000
_cell.angle_alpha   90.00
_cell.angle_beta   90.00
_cell.angle_gamma   90.00
#
_symmetry.space_group_name_H-M   'P 1'
#
loop_
_entity.id
_entity.type
_entity.pdbx_description
1 polymer ?
#
loop_
_entity_poly.entity_id
_entity_poly.type
_entity_poly.pdbx_seq_one_letter_code
_entity_poly.pdbx_strand_id
1 'polypeptide(L)'
;LAPSRWEGLGLHLFEATAFGMPIITNDNPPMNEVVEDELNGILVRGFEDGQTPSGIPAFAPDQEELSWAIDQIADDARRGRYAEGALEMKGRRSWDRTIAGVRDLLAHAGV
;
A
#
# COMPACT_ATOMS: atom_id res chain seq x y z
N LEU A 1 -3.70 -9.35 3.53
CA LEU A 1 -2.60 -9.95 2.73
C LEU A 1 -2.88 -9.65 1.27
N ALA A 2 -2.04 -8.86 0.62
CA ALA A 2 -2.23 -8.44 -0.76
C ALA A 2 -0.88 -8.37 -1.52
N PRO A 3 -0.17 -9.50 -1.66
CA PRO A 3 0.93 -9.55 -2.61
C PRO A 3 0.36 -9.36 -4.02
N SER A 4 0.95 -8.47 -4.80
CA SER A 4 0.50 -8.22 -6.18
C SER A 4 1.66 -8.26 -7.14
N ARG A 5 1.42 -8.88 -8.30
CA ARG A 5 2.35 -8.85 -9.42
C ARG A 5 2.35 -7.51 -10.14
N TRP A 6 1.21 -6.84 -10.16
CA TRP A 6 1.05 -5.56 -10.82
C TRP A 6 -0.23 -4.90 -10.31
N GLU A 7 -0.14 -3.60 -10.05
CA GLU A 7 -1.27 -2.76 -9.67
C GLU A 7 -1.20 -1.43 -10.41
N GLY A 8 -2.36 -0.87 -10.72
CA GLY A 8 -2.45 0.50 -11.25
C GLY A 8 -2.43 1.54 -10.13
N LEU A 9 -3.16 1.27 -9.05
CA LEU A 9 -3.29 2.16 -7.88
C LEU A 9 -3.26 1.39 -6.55
N GLY A 10 -3.72 0.13 -6.51
CA GLY A 10 -3.93 -0.58 -5.25
C GLY A 10 -5.18 -0.10 -4.50
N LEU A 11 -6.31 0.10 -5.19
CA LEU A 11 -7.55 0.62 -4.59
C LEU A 11 -7.98 -0.14 -3.33
N HIS A 12 -7.86 -1.47 -3.36
CA HIS A 12 -8.17 -2.34 -2.23
C HIS A 12 -7.29 -2.08 -0.98
N LEU A 13 -6.10 -1.48 -1.15
CA LEU A 13 -5.24 -1.06 -0.04
C LEU A 13 -5.81 0.18 0.65
N PHE A 14 -6.33 1.15 -0.12
CA PHE A 14 -7.04 2.30 0.45
C PHE A 14 -8.29 1.86 1.21
N GLU A 15 -9.06 0.91 0.66
CA GLU A 15 -10.22 0.32 1.33
C GLU A 15 -9.82 -0.35 2.64
N ALA A 16 -8.74 -1.13 2.64
CA ALA A 16 -8.21 -1.76 3.85
C ALA A 16 -7.84 -0.71 4.93
N THR A 17 -7.16 0.38 4.55
CA THR A 17 -6.85 1.46 5.52
C THR A 17 -8.11 2.13 6.08
N ALA A 18 -9.18 2.23 5.29
CA ALA A 18 -10.44 2.81 5.75
C ALA A 18 -11.10 2.02 6.89
N PHE A 19 -10.85 0.71 6.94
CA PHE A 19 -11.28 -0.20 8.00
C PHE A 19 -10.23 -0.41 9.11
N GLY A 20 -9.09 0.29 9.05
CA GLY A 20 -7.99 0.07 10.00
C GLY A 20 -7.37 -1.32 9.88
N MET A 21 -7.41 -1.94 8.70
CA MET A 21 -6.86 -3.28 8.50
C MET A 21 -5.37 -3.19 8.21
N PRO A 22 -4.50 -3.86 9.00
CA PRO A 22 -3.08 -3.99 8.70
C PRO A 22 -2.83 -4.70 7.38
N ILE A 23 -1.80 -4.28 6.65
CA ILE A 23 -1.54 -4.75 5.29
C ILE A 23 -0.16 -5.42 5.19
N ILE A 24 -0.09 -6.54 4.48
CA ILE A 24 1.18 -7.13 4.01
C ILE A 24 1.14 -7.09 2.49
N THR A 25 2.13 -6.46 1.86
CA THR A 25 2.20 -6.27 0.40
C THR A 25 3.65 -6.09 -0.06
N ASN A 26 3.88 -6.02 -1.37
CA ASN A 26 5.22 -5.90 -1.92
C ASN A 26 5.79 -4.48 -1.69
N ASP A 27 7.11 -4.38 -1.50
CA ASP A 27 7.87 -3.13 -1.52
C ASP A 27 8.13 -2.67 -2.97
N ASN A 28 7.05 -2.45 -3.72
CA ASN A 28 7.11 -1.90 -5.06
C ASN A 28 5.97 -0.91 -5.26
N PRO A 29 6.16 0.14 -6.07
CA PRO A 29 5.06 1.01 -6.45
C PRO A 29 3.95 0.24 -7.18
N PRO A 30 2.67 0.61 -6.99
CA PRO A 30 2.20 1.67 -6.10
C PRO A 30 1.95 1.22 -4.64
N MET A 31 2.14 -0.05 -4.31
CA MET A 31 1.75 -0.62 -3.01
C MET A 31 2.44 0.07 -1.82
N ASN A 32 3.74 0.36 -1.95
CA ASN A 32 4.54 1.06 -0.93
C ASN A 32 4.29 2.58 -0.85
N GLU A 33 3.36 3.13 -1.65
CA GLU A 33 2.89 4.51 -1.51
C GLU A 33 1.71 4.63 -0.52
N VAL A 34 0.97 3.53 -0.33
CA VAL A 34 -0.17 3.40 0.59
C VAL A 34 0.24 2.68 1.87
N VAL A 35 1.10 1.68 1.77
CA VAL A 35 1.65 0.95 2.91
C VAL A 35 3.03 1.50 3.23
N GLU A 36 3.21 1.95 4.47
CA GLU A 36 4.48 2.40 5.01
C GLU A 36 4.93 1.35 6.03
N ASP A 37 6.14 0.84 5.83
CA ASP A 37 6.66 -0.28 6.62
C ASP A 37 6.69 0.05 8.11
N GLU A 38 6.29 -0.91 8.94
CA GLU A 38 6.12 -0.80 10.39
C GLU A 38 5.14 0.27 10.89
N LEU A 39 4.49 1.05 10.01
CA LEU A 39 3.43 1.99 10.38
C LEU A 39 2.05 1.33 10.29
N ASN A 40 1.63 0.95 9.09
CA ASN A 40 0.29 0.41 8.82
C ASN A 40 0.33 -1.01 8.24
N GLY A 41 1.51 -1.62 8.24
CA GLY A 41 1.74 -2.90 7.59
C GLY A 41 3.18 -3.35 7.61
N ILE A 42 3.46 -4.36 6.80
CA ILE A 42 4.79 -4.88 6.53
C ILE A 42 4.98 -4.90 5.00
N LEU A 43 6.06 -4.30 4.54
CA LEU A 43 6.49 -4.40 3.16
C LEU A 43 7.41 -5.62 2.98
N VAL A 44 7.13 -6.39 1.94
CA VAL A 44 7.89 -7.59 1.58
C VAL A 44 8.63 -7.30 0.29
N ARG A 45 9.93 -7.60 0.23
CA ARG A 45 10.74 -7.38 -0.97
C ARG A 45 10.08 -8.02 -2.19
N GLY A 46 10.00 -7.28 -3.30
CA GLY A 46 9.54 -7.81 -4.58
C GLY A 46 10.64 -7.79 -5.63
N PHE A 47 10.63 -8.81 -6.49
CA PHE A 47 11.58 -8.97 -7.58
C PHE A 47 10.83 -8.98 -8.90
N GLU A 48 11.41 -8.33 -9.91
CA GLU A 48 10.85 -8.37 -11.27
C GLU A 48 10.83 -9.83 -11.77
N ASP A 49 9.63 -10.31 -12.11
CA ASP A 49 9.32 -11.65 -12.58
C ASP A 49 8.51 -11.54 -13.88
N GLY A 50 9.15 -10.92 -14.87
CA GLY A 50 8.62 -10.75 -16.22
C GLY A 50 7.82 -9.47 -16.42
N GLN A 51 7.00 -9.48 -17.47
CA GLN A 51 6.24 -8.32 -17.90
C GLN A 51 4.82 -8.71 -18.32
N THR A 52 3.89 -7.76 -18.23
CA THR A 52 2.57 -7.88 -18.85
C THR A 52 2.67 -7.84 -20.38
N PRO A 53 1.62 -8.23 -21.14
CA PRO A 53 1.61 -8.08 -22.59
C PRO A 53 1.81 -6.63 -23.09
N SER A 54 1.53 -5.64 -22.24
CA SER A 54 1.76 -4.22 -22.51
C SER A 54 3.17 -3.74 -22.14
N GLY A 55 4.06 -4.63 -21.69
CA GLY A 55 5.44 -4.32 -21.34
C GLY A 55 5.64 -3.71 -19.96
N ILE A 56 4.64 -3.78 -19.08
CA ILE A 56 4.75 -3.28 -17.69
C ILE A 56 5.46 -4.36 -16.85
N PRO A 57 6.51 -4.03 -16.09
CA PRO A 57 7.16 -4.97 -15.18
C PRO A 57 6.19 -5.59 -14.18
N ALA A 58 6.31 -6.90 -13.98
CA ALA A 58 5.55 -7.66 -12.98
C ALA A 58 6.48 -8.08 -11.84
N PHE A 59 6.01 -8.09 -10.60
CA PHE A 59 6.84 -8.36 -9.42
C PHE A 59 6.34 -9.54 -8.58
N ALA A 60 7.18 -10.54 -8.34
CA ALA A 60 6.89 -11.59 -7.38
C ALA A 60 7.40 -11.18 -5.98
N PRO A 61 6.65 -11.42 -4.89
CA PRO A 61 7.15 -11.20 -3.54
C PRO A 61 8.19 -12.27 -3.17
N ASP A 62 9.13 -11.89 -2.31
CA ASP A 62 10.00 -12.83 -1.61
C ASP A 62 9.15 -13.74 -0.70
N GLN A 63 9.26 -15.06 -0.89
CA GLN A 63 8.40 -16.02 -0.19
C GLN A 63 8.79 -16.16 1.30
N GLU A 64 10.08 -16.06 1.62
CA GLU A 64 10.55 -16.20 3.01
C GLU A 64 10.13 -14.98 3.82
N GLU A 65 10.29 -13.78 3.26
CA GLU A 65 9.84 -12.54 3.89
C GLU A 65 8.31 -12.48 4.00
N LEU A 66 7.56 -12.97 3.00
CA LEU A 66 6.11 -13.05 3.06
C LEU A 66 5.64 -13.95 4.21
N SER A 67 6.25 -15.13 4.37
CA SER A 67 5.96 -16.03 5.49
C SER A 67 6.29 -15.37 6.82
N TRP A 68 7.47 -14.74 6.92
CA TRP A 68 7.87 -14.03 8.13
C TRP A 68 6.88 -12.92 8.50
N ALA A 69 6.41 -12.13 7.52
CA ALA A 69 5.45 -11.06 7.73
C ALA A 69 4.10 -11.58 8.25
N ILE A 70 3.64 -12.73 7.75
CA ILE A 70 2.44 -13.41 8.25
C ILE A 70 2.61 -13.82 9.72
N ASP A 71 3.79 -14.34 10.10
CA ASP A 71 4.06 -14.67 11.49
C ASP A 71 4.10 -13.42 12.38
N GLN A 72 4.65 -12.31 11.88
CA GLN A 72 4.72 -11.06 12.65
C GLN A 72 3.33 -10.47 12.94
N ILE A 73 2.38 -10.55 12.00
CA ILE A 73 1.04 -9.97 12.19
C ILE A 73 0.15 -10.82 13.09
N ALA A 74 0.55 -12.06 13.39
CA ALA A 74 -0.13 -12.90 14.37
C ALA A 74 -0.03 -12.33 15.80
N ASP A 75 1.00 -11.53 16.11
CA ASP A 75 1.13 -10.82 17.37
C ASP A 75 0.07 -9.72 17.53
N ASP A 76 -0.80 -9.85 18.54
CA ASP A 76 -1.94 -8.95 18.77
C ASP A 76 -1.52 -7.50 19.01
N ALA A 77 -0.43 -7.28 19.75
CA ALA A 77 0.03 -5.93 20.07
C ALA A 77 0.58 -5.23 18.83
N ARG A 78 1.33 -5.94 18.00
CA ARG A 78 1.82 -5.44 16.71
C ARG A 78 0.67 -5.18 15.74
N ARG A 79 -0.25 -6.14 15.62
CA ARG A 79 -1.44 -5.98 14.78
C ARG A 79 -2.29 -4.78 15.20
N GLY A 80 -2.43 -4.54 16.50
CA GLY A 80 -3.10 -3.35 17.05
C GLY A 80 -2.43 -2.05 16.62
N ARG A 81 -1.10 -1.94 16.74
CA ARG A 81 -0.35 -0.74 16.29
C ARG A 81 -0.53 -0.48 14.80
N TYR A 82 -0.45 -1.52 13.97
CA TYR A 82 -0.66 -1.37 12.53
C TYR A 82 -2.08 -0.97 12.17
N ALA A 83 -3.08 -1.38 12.96
CA ALA A 83 -4.46 -0.97 12.75
C ALA A 83 -4.63 0.54 13.02
N GLU A 84 -3.98 1.06 14.08
CA GLU A 84 -3.92 2.49 14.37
C GLU A 84 -3.23 3.27 13.23
N GLY A 85 -2.06 2.78 12.77
CA GLY A 85 -1.35 3.37 11.64
C GLY A 85 -2.15 3.33 10.33
N ALA A 86 -2.96 2.29 10.11
CA ALA A 86 -3.85 2.21 8.96
C ALA A 86 -4.93 3.31 9.00
N LEU A 87 -5.51 3.58 10.18
CA LEU A 87 -6.45 4.70 10.36
C LEU A 87 -5.76 6.07 10.21
N GLU A 88 -4.50 6.20 10.62
CA GLU A 88 -3.70 7.40 10.34
C GLU A 88 -3.52 7.60 8.83
N MET A 89 -3.13 6.54 8.11
CA MET A 89 -2.91 6.59 6.67
C MET A 89 -4.19 6.98 5.91
N LYS A 90 -5.35 6.48 6.33
CA LYS A 90 -6.66 6.92 5.80
C LYS A 90 -6.81 8.44 5.87
N GLY A 91 -6.41 9.07 6.98
CA GLY A 91 -6.43 10.52 7.13
C GLY A 91 -5.46 11.23 6.17
N ARG A 92 -4.22 10.72 6.07
CA ARG A 92 -3.16 11.23 5.17
C ARG A 92 -3.55 11.16 3.69
N ARG A 93 -4.38 10.18 3.32
CA ARG A 93 -4.83 9.89 1.94
C ARG A 93 -6.32 10.16 1.71
N SER A 94 -6.92 11.07 2.49
CA SER A 94 -8.33 11.43 2.36
C SER A 94 -8.68 12.09 1.01
N TRP A 95 -9.93 11.90 0.56
CA TRP A 95 -10.46 12.53 -0.66
C TRP A 95 -10.41 14.06 -0.62
N ASP A 96 -10.58 14.66 0.56
CA ASP A 96 -10.50 16.13 0.72
C ASP A 96 -9.14 16.67 0.27
N ARG A 97 -8.05 15.93 0.53
CA ARG A 97 -6.70 16.29 0.09
C ARG A 97 -6.55 16.15 -1.42
N THR A 98 -7.12 15.11 -2.02
CA THR A 98 -7.14 14.94 -3.47
C THR A 98 -7.88 16.08 -4.15
N ILE A 99 -9.05 16.45 -3.64
CA ILE A 99 -9.85 17.58 -4.16
C ILE A 99 -9.07 18.89 -4.05
N ALA A 100 -8.42 19.15 -2.91
CA ALA A 100 -7.58 20.33 -2.73
C ALA A 100 -6.43 20.36 -3.74
N GLY A 101 -5.70 19.24 -3.91
CA GLY A 101 -4.59 19.14 -4.86
C GLY A 101 -5.02 19.34 -6.31
N VAL A 102 -6.17 18.80 -6.72
CA VAL A 102 -6.71 19.03 -8.08
C VAL A 102 -7.13 20.49 -8.25
N ARG A 103 -7.77 21.10 -7.25
CA ARG A 103 -8.14 22.53 -7.30
C ARG A 103 -6.90 23.41 -7.46
N ASP A 104 -5.85 23.14 -6.70
CA ASP A 104 -4.60 23.89 -6.79
C ASP A 104 -3.99 23.72 -8.18
N LEU A 105 -3.95 22.49 -8.72
CA LEU A 105 -3.45 22.24 -10.07
C LEU A 105 -4.21 23.05 -11.14
N LEU A 106 -5.54 23.09 -11.08
CA LEU A 106 -6.36 23.87 -12.02
C LEU A 106 -6.09 25.37 -11.91
N ALA A 107 -6.01 25.90 -10.67
CA ALA A 107 -5.68 27.30 -10.43
C ALA A 107 -4.31 27.69 -10.99
N HIS A 108 -3.31 26.80 -10.92
CA HIS A 108 -1.99 27.03 -11.53
C HIS A 108 -2.00 26.90 -13.06
N ALA A 109 -2.85 26.05 -13.61
CA ALA A 109 -3.01 25.88 -15.05
C ALA A 109 -3.82 27.02 -15.71
N GLY A 110 -4.41 27.93 -14.92
CA GLY A 110 -5.17 29.07 -15.42
C GLY A 110 -6.53 28.70 -16.03
N VAL A 111 -7.10 27.55 -15.62
CA VAL A 111 -8.42 27.03 -16.04
C VAL A 111 -9.40 27.04 -14.88
#